data_AF-A0A109FAL6-F1
#
_entry.id   AF-A0A109FAL6-F1
#
_cell.length_a   1.000
_cell.length_b   1.000
_cell.length_c   1.000
_cell.angle_alpha   90.00
_cell.angle_beta   90.00
_cell.angle_gamma   90.00
#
_symmetry.space_group_name_H-M   'P 1'
#
loop_
_entity.id
_entity.type
_entity.pdbx_description
1 polymer ?
#
loop_
_entity_poly.entity_id
_entity_poly.type
_entity_poly.pdbx_seq_one_letter_code
_entity_poly.pdbx_strand_id
1 'polypeptide(L)' 'LTTAPNRPGHREKAMRHFTLNFGPQHPAAHGVLRLILELDGEEILRADSHTGLLHRGTEKLIEYKNYTQALPYFDRLDY' A
#
# COMPACT_ATOMS: atom_id res chain seq x y z
N LEU A 1 4.38 -40.45 -46.77
CA LEU A 1 4.66 -39.00 -46.72
C LEU A 1 4.22 -38.52 -45.34
N THR A 2 5.20 -38.18 -44.52
CA THR A 2 5.12 -38.07 -43.06
C THR A 2 4.27 -36.89 -42.60
N THR A 3 3.30 -37.14 -41.75
CA THR A 3 2.48 -36.15 -41.03
C THR A 3 3.38 -35.17 -40.28
N ALA A 4 3.18 -33.87 -40.48
CA ALA A 4 3.97 -32.80 -39.86
C ALA A 4 3.88 -32.83 -38.32
N PRO A 5 4.97 -32.54 -37.58
CA PRO A 5 4.89 -32.45 -36.13
C PRO A 5 4.18 -31.15 -35.72
N ASN A 6 3.10 -31.32 -34.97
CA ASN A 6 2.40 -30.26 -34.25
C ASN A 6 3.40 -29.51 -33.35
N ARG A 7 3.73 -28.26 -33.69
CA ARG A 7 4.63 -27.43 -32.86
C ARG A 7 3.89 -27.11 -31.56
N PRO A 8 4.46 -27.39 -30.38
CA PRO A 8 3.81 -27.04 -29.13
C PRO A 8 3.66 -25.52 -29.06
N GLY A 9 2.41 -25.09 -28.87
CA GLY A 9 2.01 -23.70 -28.74
C GLY A 9 2.85 -22.97 -27.70
N HIS A 10 3.05 -21.68 -27.97
CA HIS A 10 3.65 -20.73 -27.06
C HIS A 10 3.07 -20.95 -25.65
N ARG A 11 3.90 -21.37 -24.70
CA ARG A 11 3.50 -21.44 -23.29
C ARG A 11 3.14 -20.01 -22.90
N GLU A 12 1.84 -19.71 -22.86
CA GLU A 12 1.32 -18.59 -22.09
C GLU A 12 1.93 -18.74 -20.70
N LYS A 13 2.90 -17.89 -20.40
CA LYS A 13 3.50 -17.81 -19.08
C LYS A 13 2.33 -17.46 -18.19
N ALA A 14 1.83 -18.41 -17.39
CA ALA A 14 0.84 -18.11 -16.36
C ALA A 14 1.41 -16.94 -15.57
N MET A 15 0.82 -15.75 -15.75
CA MET A 15 1.31 -14.51 -15.17
C MET A 15 1.29 -14.71 -13.67
N ARG A 16 2.48 -14.81 -13.09
CA ARG A 16 2.64 -14.92 -11.65
C ARG A 16 2.41 -13.52 -11.12
N HIS A 17 1.25 -13.29 -10.53
CA HIS A 17 1.01 -12.07 -9.76
C HIS A 17 2.08 -11.95 -8.68
N PHE A 18 2.78 -10.82 -8.65
CA PHE A 18 3.83 -10.56 -7.66
C PHE A 18 3.27 -9.63 -6.59
N THR A 19 3.25 -10.08 -5.34
CA THR A 19 2.89 -9.23 -4.21
C THR A 19 4.14 -8.53 -3.68
N LEU A 20 4.20 -7.20 -3.79
CA LEU A 20 5.27 -6.35 -3.29
C LEU A 20 4.80 -5.56 -2.06
N ASN A 21 5.56 -5.61 -0.96
CA ASN A 21 5.26 -4.84 0.25
C ASN A 21 6.11 -3.57 0.28
N PHE A 22 5.49 -2.43 -0.01
CA PHE A 22 6.05 -1.11 0.25
C PHE A 22 5.86 -0.78 1.73
N GLY A 23 6.91 -1.03 2.52
CA GLY A 23 6.91 -0.81 3.96
C GLY A 23 7.16 0.65 4.37
N PRO A 24 6.92 1.00 5.65
CA PRO A 24 7.08 2.34 6.20
C PRO A 24 8.54 2.85 6.26
N GLN A 25 9.50 1.97 6.03
CA GLN A 25 10.92 2.33 5.94
C GLN A 25 11.33 2.76 4.52
N HIS A 26 10.43 2.61 3.53
CA HIS A 26 10.75 2.96 2.15
C HIS A 26 10.86 4.49 2.03
N PRO A 27 11.95 5.06 1.48
CA PRO A 27 12.15 6.52 1.41
C PRO A 27 11.04 7.28 0.67
N ALA A 28 10.33 6.60 -0.24
CA ALA A 28 9.18 7.14 -0.97
C ALA A 28 7.85 7.06 -0.20
N ALA A 29 7.80 6.37 0.94
CA ALA A 29 6.66 6.46 1.86
C ALA A 29 6.86 7.73 2.68
N HIS A 30 6.27 8.85 2.23
CA HIS A 30 6.23 10.09 3.01
C HIS A 30 5.42 9.84 4.30
N GLY A 31 6.13 9.57 5.40
CA GLY A 31 5.53 9.22 6.69
C GLY A 31 5.49 7.71 6.94
N VAL A 32 4.50 7.24 7.69
CA VAL A 32 4.41 5.84 8.13
C VAL A 32 3.29 5.16 7.36
N LEU A 33 3.56 4.91 6.07
CA LEU A 33 2.62 4.29 5.15
C LEU A 33 3.10 2.88 4.79
N ARG A 34 2.18 1.90 4.87
CA ARG A 34 2.39 0.56 4.34
C ARG A 34 1.44 0.32 3.18
N LEU A 35 1.98 0.01 2.02
CA LEU A 35 1.24 -0.36 0.81
C LEU A 35 1.57 -1.80 0.44
N ILE A 36 0.56 -2.66 0.37
CA ILE A 36 0.71 -3.99 -0.23
C ILE A 36 0.22 -3.88 -1.67
N LEU A 37 1.13 -4.03 -2.63
CA LEU A 37 0.86 -3.90 -4.06
C LEU A 37 0.83 -5.30 -4.69
N GLU A 38 -0.21 -5.58 -5.45
CA GLU A 38 -0.26 -6.72 -6.36
C GLU A 38 0.08 -6.22 -7.76
N LEU A 39 1.20 -6.70 -8.28
CA LEU A 39 1.79 -6.26 -9.53
C LEU A 39 1.67 -7.34 -10.60
N ASP A 40 1.50 -6.85 -11.82
CA ASP A 40 1.56 -7.63 -13.04
C ASP A 40 2.56 -6.98 -14.00
N GLY A 41 3.82 -7.41 -13.89
CA GLY A 41 4.93 -6.73 -14.52
C GLY A 41 5.14 -5.33 -13.93
N GLU A 42 4.84 -4.30 -14.72
CA GLU A 42 4.93 -2.88 -14.34
C GLU A 42 3.56 -2.24 -14.02
N GLU A 43 2.46 -2.95 -14.27
CA GLU A 43 1.11 -2.49 -13.93
C GLU A 43 0.70 -2.89 -12.50
N ILE A 44 -0.02 -1.99 -11.82
CA ILE A 44 -0.60 -2.22 -10.50
C ILE A 44 -2.02 -2.75 -10.69
N LEU A 45 -2.27 -3.99 -10.29
CA LEU A 45 -3.62 -4.57 -10.30
C LEU A 45 -4.42 -4.16 -9.07
N ARG A 46 -3.75 -4.13 -7.90
CA ARG A 46 -4.37 -3.78 -6.62
C ARG A 46 -3.35 -3.14 -5.68
N ALA A 47 -3.81 -2.18 -4.89
CA ALA A 47 -3.03 -1.52 -3.86
C ALA A 47 -3.83 -1.46 -2.56
N ASP A 48 -3.38 -2.17 -1.53
CA ASP A 48 -3.98 -2.14 -0.20
C ASP A 48 -3.17 -1.23 0.73
N SER A 49 -3.70 -0.03 0.98
CA SER A 49 -3.10 0.90 1.93
C SER A 49 -3.48 0.55 3.37
N HIS A 50 -2.49 0.25 4.19
CA HIS A 50 -2.66 0.04 5.62
C HIS A 50 -2.44 1.37 6.34
N THR A 51 -3.55 2.08 6.58
CA THR A 51 -3.58 3.34 7.33
C THR A 51 -3.70 3.06 8.83
N GLY A 52 -3.19 3.97 9.67
CA GLY A 52 -3.34 3.89 11.13
C GLY A 52 -2.05 3.68 11.92
N LEU A 53 -0.90 3.52 11.26
CA LEU A 53 0.42 3.41 11.93
C LEU A 53 0.81 4.68 12.71
N LEU A 54 0.25 5.83 12.35
CA LEU A 54 0.38 7.11 13.07
C LEU A 54 -0.85 7.48 13.90
N HIS A 55 -1.82 6.58 14.06
CA HIS A 55 -3.01 6.89 14.84
C HIS A 55 -2.65 7.02 16.32
N ARG A 56 -2.71 8.25 16.85
CA ARG A 56 -2.37 8.59 18.24
C ARG A 56 -3.59 8.78 19.15
N GLY A 57 -4.81 8.50 18.66
CA GLY A 57 -6.04 8.74 19.42
C GLY A 57 -6.22 10.20 19.83
N THR A 58 -5.76 11.14 18.99
CA THR A 58 -5.81 12.59 19.24
C THR A 58 -7.22 13.09 19.54
N GLU A 59 -8.23 12.54 18.86
CA GLU A 59 -9.64 12.85 19.12
C GLU A 59 -10.05 12.49 20.55
N LYS A 60 -9.64 11.31 21.04
CA LYS A 60 -9.92 10.88 22.41
C LYS A 60 -9.20 11.73 23.45
N LEU A 61 -8.00 12.21 23.13
CA LEU A 61 -7.24 13.09 24.03
C LEU A 61 -7.84 14.51 24.11
N ILE A 62 -8.53 14.96 23.05
CA ILE A 62 -9.21 16.25 23.02
C ILE A 62 -10.46 16.23 23.92
N GLU A 63 -11.13 15.08 24.10
CA GLU A 63 -12.30 14.96 25.01
C GLU A 63 -11.96 15.30 26.47
N TYR A 64 -10.72 15.06 26.91
CA TYR A 64 -10.28 15.34 28.27
C TYR A 64 -9.66 16.74 28.45
N LYS A 65 -9.77 17.62 27.45
CA LYS A 65 -9.13 18.95 27.44
C LYS A 65 -10.11 20.07 27.18
N ASN A 66 -9.80 21.23 27.74
CA ASN A 66 -10.58 22.45 27.52
C ASN A 66 -10.34 22.96 26.10
N TYR A 67 -11.29 23.71 25.52
CA TYR A 67 -11.19 24.21 24.13
C TYR A 67 -9.86 24.91 23.81
N THR A 68 -9.35 25.78 24.70
CA THR A 68 -8.06 26.46 24.50
C THR A 68 -6.86 25.51 24.53
N GLN A 69 -6.95 24.41 25.27
CA GLN A 69 -5.90 23.38 25.37
C GLN A 69 -5.94 22.39 24.20
N ALA A 70 -7.07 22.30 23.49
CA ALA A 70 -7.23 21.46 22.30
C ALA A 70 -6.66 22.11 21.03
N LEU A 71 -6.56 23.45 20.97
CA LEU A 71 -6.06 24.19 19.80
C LEU A 71 -4.73 23.64 19.24
N PRO A 72 -3.68 23.38 20.04
CA PRO A 72 -2.40 22.88 19.53
C PRO A 72 -2.44 21.43 19.02
N TYR A 73 -3.54 20.69 19.23
CA TYR A 73 -3.68 19.35 18.65
C TYR A 73 -4.08 19.42 17.17
N PHE A 74 -4.84 20.43 16.75
CA PHE A 74 -5.26 20.59 15.35
C PHE A 74 -4.07 20.89 14.44
N ASP A 75 -3.14 21.74 14.87
CA ASP A 75 -1.90 22.04 14.14
C ASP A 75 -0.97 20.81 13.98
N ARG A 76 -1.15 19.79 14.83
CA ARG A 76 -0.32 18.57 14.83
C ARG A 76 -0.97 17.39 14.11
N LEU A 77 -2.13 17.57 13.48
CA LEU A 77 -2.78 16.50 12.71
C LEU A 77 -2.27 16.43 11.27
N ASP A 78 -1.81 17.54 10.70
CA ASP A 78 -1.40 17.67 9.30
C ASP A 78 0.01 18.28 9.20
N TYR A 79 1.01 17.51 9.66
CA TYR A 79 2.45 17.85 9.53
C TYR A 79 3.26 16.68 8.98
#